data_AF-A0A7H4MRB0-F1
#
_entry.id   AF-A0A7H4MRB0-F1
#
_cell.length_a   1.000
_cell.length_b   1.000
_cell.length_c   1.000
_cell.angle_alpha   90.00
_cell.angle_beta   90.00
_cell.angle_gamma   90.00
#
_symmetry.space_group_name_H-M   'P 1'
#
loop_
_entity.id
_entity.type
_entity.pdbx_description
1 polymer ?
#
loop_
_entity_poly.entity_id
_entity_poly.type
_entity_poly.pdbx_seq_one_letter_code
_entity_poly.pdbx_strand_id
1 'polypeptide(L)'
;MARRTPASVRKLTRDRALAIARSKGIVAATNPGLNPAYPKGTACCNDASVFDSAGIPVLSVEATNWSLGKKDGYQQRQKSRAFPDGTSWHSVQIDNQQYLDHALPGRIERRSREVVKVMLPLVKELAKVEKKS
;
A
#
# COMPACT_ATOMS: atom_id res chain seq x y z
N MET A 1 -4.38 4.69 -7.34
CA MET A 1 -5.04 4.52 -8.64
C MET A 1 -6.34 3.81 -8.35
N ALA A 2 -7.45 4.39 -8.82
CA ALA A 2 -8.86 4.00 -8.61
C ALA A 2 -9.75 5.17 -9.07
N ARG A 3 -9.33 5.91 -10.12
CA ARG A 3 -10.01 7.16 -10.53
C ARG A 3 -11.41 6.83 -11.02
N ARG A 4 -11.57 5.66 -11.67
CA ARG A 4 -12.84 5.16 -12.20
C ARG A 4 -13.59 4.27 -11.23
N THR A 5 -12.97 3.85 -10.12
CA THR A 5 -13.67 3.10 -9.08
C THR A 5 -14.77 3.96 -8.46
N PRO A 6 -16.06 3.56 -8.50
CA PRO A 6 -17.16 4.37 -7.97
C PRO A 6 -17.01 4.71 -6.48
N ALA A 7 -17.58 5.84 -6.04
CA ALA A 7 -17.48 6.28 -4.66
C ALA A 7 -18.04 5.25 -3.65
N SER A 8 -19.15 4.59 -4.00
CA SER A 8 -19.73 3.50 -3.22
C SER A 8 -18.76 2.33 -3.05
N VAL A 9 -18.07 1.94 -4.12
CA VAL A 9 -17.07 0.87 -4.08
C VAL A 9 -15.84 1.29 -3.27
N ARG A 10 -15.37 2.54 -3.38
CA ARG A 10 -14.27 3.05 -2.54
C ARG A 10 -14.60 3.03 -1.05
N LYS A 11 -15.83 3.35 -0.69
CA LYS A 11 -16.33 3.28 0.69
C LYS A 11 -16.27 1.86 1.24
N LEU A 12 -16.70 0.88 0.45
CA LEU A 12 -16.71 -0.54 0.83
C LEU A 12 -15.32 -1.19 0.80
N THR A 13 -14.37 -0.63 0.07
CA THR A 13 -13.02 -1.19 -0.11
C THR A 13 -11.97 -0.38 0.64
N ARG A 14 -11.37 0.63 0.01
CA ARG A 14 -10.29 1.48 0.54
C ARG A 14 -10.62 2.05 1.91
N ASP A 15 -11.77 2.71 2.05
CA ASP A 15 -12.11 3.39 3.30
C ASP A 15 -12.36 2.37 4.42
N ARG A 16 -12.91 1.21 4.06
CA ARG A 16 -13.07 0.09 4.99
C ARG A 16 -11.73 -0.52 5.40
N ALA A 17 -10.79 -0.74 4.46
CA ALA A 17 -9.42 -1.18 4.76
C ALA A 17 -8.73 -0.23 5.74
N LEU A 18 -8.84 1.09 5.52
CA LEU A 18 -8.27 2.09 6.44
C LEU A 18 -8.91 2.03 7.83
N ALA A 19 -10.24 1.82 7.91
CA ALA A 19 -10.93 1.65 9.18
C ALA A 19 -10.49 0.38 9.92
N ILE A 20 -10.31 -0.75 9.21
CA ILE A 20 -9.77 -1.99 9.77
C ILE A 20 -8.33 -1.77 10.25
N ALA A 21 -7.47 -1.14 9.45
CA ALA A 21 -6.10 -0.83 9.84
C ALA A 21 -6.05 0.02 11.12
N ARG A 22 -6.87 1.07 11.19
CA ARG A 22 -7.00 1.92 12.38
C ARG A 22 -7.45 1.14 13.61
N SER A 23 -8.44 0.26 13.49
CA SER A 23 -8.92 -0.55 14.63
C SER A 23 -7.88 -1.55 15.15
N LYS A 24 -6.89 -1.90 14.32
CA LYS A 24 -5.77 -2.78 14.67
C LYS A 24 -4.48 -2.03 15.04
N GLY A 25 -4.51 -0.69 15.10
CA GLY A 25 -3.32 0.13 15.36
C GLY A 25 -2.27 0.09 14.24
N ILE A 26 -2.67 -0.26 13.02
CA ILE A 26 -1.79 -0.38 11.85
C ILE A 26 -1.78 0.94 11.10
N VAL A 27 -0.58 1.48 10.86
CA VAL A 27 -0.41 2.72 10.09
C VAL A 27 -0.61 2.42 8.60
N ALA A 28 -1.74 2.85 8.07
CA ALA A 28 -2.05 2.82 6.64
C ALA A 28 -2.66 4.16 6.23
N ALA A 29 -2.32 4.63 5.04
CA ALA A 29 -2.81 5.89 4.50
C ALA A 29 -2.93 5.80 2.97
N THR A 30 -3.76 6.66 2.40
CA THR A 30 -3.79 6.89 0.95
C THR A 30 -2.70 7.86 0.56
N ASN A 31 -2.26 7.82 -0.71
CA ASN A 31 -1.48 8.92 -1.29
C ASN A 31 -2.18 10.26 -0.96
N PRO A 32 -1.52 11.17 -0.21
CA PRO A 32 -2.09 12.45 0.19
C PRO A 32 -2.23 13.45 -0.97
N GLY A 33 -1.60 13.20 -2.12
CA GLY A 33 -1.62 14.13 -3.26
C GLY A 33 -0.57 15.24 -3.17
N LEU A 34 0.57 14.97 -2.53
CA LEU A 34 1.65 15.96 -2.33
C LEU A 34 2.45 16.27 -3.61
N ASN A 35 2.19 15.54 -4.70
CA ASN A 35 2.76 15.77 -6.02
C ASN A 35 1.61 15.94 -7.04
N PRO A 36 1.57 17.03 -7.82
CA PRO A 36 0.51 17.25 -8.82
C PRO A 36 0.39 16.13 -9.88
N ALA A 37 1.49 15.45 -10.21
CA ALA A 37 1.46 14.29 -11.11
C ALA A 37 0.81 13.05 -10.48
N TYR A 38 0.71 13.02 -9.14
CA TYR A 38 0.10 11.94 -8.38
C TYR A 38 -0.97 12.49 -7.43
N PRO A 39 -2.16 12.88 -7.93
CA PRO A 39 -3.25 13.40 -7.11
C PRO A 39 -3.66 12.47 -5.95
N LYS A 40 -4.39 13.01 -4.97
CA LYS A 40 -4.83 12.26 -3.79
C LYS A 40 -5.53 10.94 -4.16
N GLY A 41 -5.08 9.84 -3.56
CA GLY A 41 -5.60 8.49 -3.80
C GLY A 41 -5.18 7.87 -5.14
N THR A 42 -4.39 8.57 -5.96
CA THR A 42 -3.77 7.99 -7.14
C THR A 42 -2.41 7.38 -6.80
N ALA A 43 -1.90 6.58 -7.71
CA ALA A 43 -0.56 6.00 -7.68
C ALA A 43 -0.11 5.93 -9.14
N CYS A 44 1.10 5.45 -9.42
CA CYS A 44 1.53 5.21 -10.78
C CYS A 44 1.94 3.76 -11.01
N CYS A 45 1.74 3.37 -12.27
CA CYS A 45 2.56 2.41 -12.98
C CYS A 45 2.69 1.05 -12.31
N ASN A 46 1.59 0.58 -11.74
CA ASN A 46 1.42 -0.79 -11.29
C ASN A 46 0.29 -1.46 -12.10
N ASP A 47 0.08 -2.75 -11.82
CA ASP A 47 -0.94 -3.55 -12.50
C ASP A 47 -2.35 -2.98 -12.33
N ALA A 48 -2.62 -2.24 -11.24
CA ALA A 48 -3.93 -1.64 -10.98
C ALA A 48 -4.33 -0.62 -12.06
N SER A 49 -3.38 -0.03 -12.79
CA SER A 49 -3.64 0.90 -13.90
C SER A 49 -4.48 0.26 -15.02
N VAL A 50 -4.20 -1.00 -15.34
CA VAL A 50 -4.89 -1.74 -16.41
C VAL A 50 -6.33 -2.01 -16.01
N PHE A 51 -6.56 -2.48 -14.77
CA PHE A 51 -7.90 -2.72 -14.23
C PHE A 51 -8.72 -1.42 -14.13
N ASP A 52 -8.16 -0.34 -13.58
CA ASP A 52 -8.85 0.95 -13.47
C ASP A 52 -9.21 1.50 -14.87
N SER A 53 -8.33 1.33 -15.87
CA SER A 53 -8.60 1.74 -17.26
C SER A 53 -9.73 0.95 -17.91
N ALA A 54 -9.82 -0.34 -17.60
CA ALA A 54 -10.92 -1.22 -18.03
C ALA A 54 -12.25 -0.98 -17.27
N GLY A 55 -12.28 -0.05 -16.31
CA GLY A 55 -13.46 0.20 -15.49
C GLY A 55 -13.70 -0.86 -14.40
N ILE A 56 -12.72 -1.74 -14.16
CA ILE A 56 -12.78 -2.74 -13.10
C ILE A 56 -12.34 -2.07 -11.79
N PRO A 57 -13.18 -2.08 -10.74
CA PRO A 57 -12.78 -1.58 -9.43
C PRO A 57 -11.55 -2.27 -8.89
N VAL A 58 -10.57 -1.51 -8.43
CA VAL A 58 -9.29 -2.04 -7.94
C VAL A 58 -8.82 -1.30 -6.69
N LEU A 59 -8.27 -2.04 -5.75
CA LEU A 59 -7.57 -1.53 -4.57
C LEU A 59 -6.12 -2.01 -4.64
N SER A 60 -5.17 -1.07 -4.73
CA SER A 60 -3.73 -1.37 -4.61
C SER A 60 -3.24 -1.02 -3.21
N VAL A 61 -2.37 -1.89 -2.67
CA VAL A 61 -1.73 -1.74 -1.35
C VAL A 61 -0.24 -1.89 -1.55
N GLU A 62 0.53 -0.88 -1.13
CA GLU A 62 1.98 -0.84 -1.35
C GLU A 62 2.71 -0.33 -0.11
N ALA A 63 3.97 -0.76 0.06
CA ALA A 63 4.87 -0.27 1.09
C ALA A 63 5.53 1.06 0.67
N THR A 64 4.70 2.05 0.34
CA THR A 64 5.13 3.31 -0.27
C THR A 64 5.05 4.47 0.72
N ASN A 65 6.04 5.37 0.70
CA ASN A 65 6.02 6.60 1.47
C ASN A 65 5.96 7.85 0.56
N TRP A 66 4.77 8.41 0.43
CA TRP A 66 4.49 9.56 -0.43
C TRP A 66 5.04 10.90 0.10
N SER A 67 5.57 10.96 1.32
CA SER A 67 6.14 12.19 1.87
C SER A 67 7.63 12.36 1.57
N LEU A 68 8.28 11.34 1.01
CA LEU A 68 9.71 11.32 0.76
C LEU A 68 10.07 11.68 -0.69
N GLY A 69 11.32 12.09 -0.89
CA GLY A 69 11.89 12.35 -2.20
C GLY A 69 11.05 13.34 -3.02
N LYS A 70 10.79 12.97 -4.28
CA LYS A 70 9.94 13.73 -5.22
C LYS A 70 8.45 13.59 -4.92
N LYS A 71 8.07 12.95 -3.81
CA LYS A 71 6.67 12.70 -3.41
C LYS A 71 5.91 11.89 -4.46
N ASP A 72 6.63 11.00 -5.15
CA ASP A 72 6.15 10.14 -6.25
C ASP A 72 5.99 8.68 -5.85
N GLY A 73 6.38 8.34 -4.60
CA GLY A 73 6.29 7.00 -4.04
C GLY A 73 7.51 6.10 -4.31
N TYR A 74 8.47 6.53 -5.13
CA TYR A 74 9.65 5.69 -5.44
C TYR A 74 10.64 5.62 -4.28
N GLN A 75 10.80 6.71 -3.53
CA GLN A 75 11.58 6.69 -2.30
C GLN A 75 10.73 6.15 -1.14
N GLN A 76 10.93 4.89 -0.77
CA GLN A 76 10.10 4.19 0.22
C GLN A 76 10.55 4.42 1.67
N ARG A 77 11.80 4.85 1.88
CA ARG A 77 12.38 5.13 3.20
C ARG A 77 13.40 6.26 3.17
N GLN A 78 13.76 6.78 4.34
CA GLN A 78 14.82 7.79 4.45
C GLN A 78 16.15 7.24 3.91
N LYS A 79 16.95 8.10 3.29
CA LYS A 79 18.29 7.73 2.83
C LYS A 79 19.18 7.43 4.03
N SER A 80 20.03 6.42 3.90
CA SER A 80 20.91 5.94 4.98
C SER A 80 22.07 5.14 4.39
N ARG A 81 23.09 4.81 5.18
CA ARG A 81 24.20 3.95 4.72
C ARG A 81 23.73 2.61 4.14
N ALA A 82 22.70 2.00 4.74
CA ALA A 82 22.13 0.74 4.26
C ALA A 82 21.16 0.91 3.07
N PHE A 83 20.67 2.13 2.81
CA PHE A 83 19.76 2.40 1.69
C PHE A 83 20.08 3.80 1.14
N PRO A 84 21.16 3.95 0.36
CA PRO A 84 21.66 5.25 -0.09
C PRO A 84 20.61 6.03 -0.90
N ASP A 85 19.80 5.31 -1.68
CA ASP A 85 18.73 5.91 -2.49
C ASP A 85 17.36 5.93 -1.78
N GLY A 86 17.29 5.41 -0.56
CA GLY A 86 16.04 5.33 0.19
C GLY A 86 15.04 4.33 -0.40
N THR A 87 15.52 3.36 -1.17
CA THR A 87 14.78 2.22 -1.72
C THR A 87 15.70 1.00 -1.81
N SER A 88 15.13 -0.20 -1.83
CA SER A 88 15.85 -1.43 -2.21
C SER A 88 15.52 -1.88 -3.64
N TRP A 89 14.39 -1.42 -4.16
CA TRP A 89 13.75 -1.95 -5.36
C TRP A 89 14.69 -2.06 -6.56
N HIS A 90 14.57 -3.17 -7.31
CA HIS A 90 15.34 -3.47 -8.53
C HIS A 90 16.86 -3.64 -8.32
N SER A 91 17.32 -3.93 -7.09
CA SER A 91 18.73 -4.24 -6.82
C SER A 91 18.87 -5.57 -6.11
N VAL A 92 19.39 -6.58 -6.79
CA VAL A 92 19.58 -7.94 -6.22
C VAL A 92 20.45 -7.94 -4.95
N GLN A 93 21.34 -6.95 -4.81
CA GLN A 93 22.25 -6.85 -3.67
C GLN A 93 21.56 -6.46 -2.36
N ILE A 94 20.47 -5.69 -2.44
CA ILE A 94 19.79 -5.12 -1.26
C ILE A 94 18.28 -5.42 -1.19
N ASP A 95 17.68 -5.87 -2.30
CA ASP A 95 16.28 -6.31 -2.42
C ASP A 95 16.16 -7.82 -2.25
N ASN A 96 16.72 -8.34 -1.16
CA ASN A 96 16.66 -9.75 -0.83
C ASN A 96 16.41 -9.92 0.67
N GLN A 97 15.87 -11.07 1.04
CA GLN A 97 15.47 -11.34 2.42
C GLN A 97 16.63 -11.17 3.41
N GLN A 98 17.81 -11.74 3.11
CA GLN A 98 18.96 -11.67 4.00
C GLN A 98 19.37 -10.23 4.30
N TYR A 99 19.47 -9.39 3.27
CA TYR A 99 19.83 -7.99 3.44
C TYR A 99 18.76 -7.21 4.21
N LEU A 100 17.48 -7.40 3.84
CA LEU A 100 16.37 -6.69 4.45
C LEU A 100 16.16 -7.08 5.91
N ASP A 101 16.31 -8.35 6.28
CA ASP A 101 16.21 -8.80 7.67
C ASP A 101 17.38 -8.30 8.52
N HIS A 102 18.58 -8.20 7.94
CA HIS A 102 19.73 -7.59 8.63
C HIS A 102 19.56 -6.07 8.80
N ALA A 103 19.21 -5.35 7.74
CA ALA A 103 19.14 -3.89 7.73
C ALA A 103 17.85 -3.33 8.35
N LEU A 104 16.78 -4.13 8.40
CA LEU A 104 15.47 -3.80 8.96
C LEU A 104 14.91 -5.00 9.75
N PRO A 105 15.48 -5.35 10.91
CA PRO A 105 15.09 -6.54 11.67
C PRO A 105 13.59 -6.62 11.94
N GLY A 106 12.99 -7.77 11.62
CA GLY A 106 11.57 -8.06 11.83
C GLY A 106 10.61 -7.29 10.91
N ARG A 107 11.11 -6.48 9.97
CA ARG A 107 10.26 -5.63 9.11
C ARG A 107 9.40 -6.44 8.17
N ILE A 108 9.96 -7.47 7.53
CA ILE A 108 9.23 -8.31 6.58
C ILE A 108 8.09 -9.02 7.32
N GLU A 109 8.38 -9.71 8.41
CA GLU A 109 7.37 -10.43 9.19
C GLU A 109 6.25 -9.49 9.66
N ARG A 110 6.63 -8.35 10.25
CA ARG A 110 5.66 -7.38 10.74
C ARG A 110 4.76 -6.88 9.62
N ARG A 111 5.31 -6.47 8.48
CA ARG A 111 4.53 -5.88 7.37
C ARG A 111 3.63 -6.91 6.70
N SER A 112 4.12 -8.13 6.49
CA SER A 112 3.32 -9.24 5.98
C SER A 112 2.13 -9.54 6.90
N ARG A 113 2.37 -9.60 8.22
CA ARG A 113 1.30 -9.80 9.21
C ARG A 113 0.29 -8.65 9.24
N GLU A 114 0.76 -7.40 9.15
CA GLU A 114 -0.10 -6.22 9.13
C GLU A 114 -1.02 -6.21 7.89
N VAL A 115 -0.51 -6.53 6.70
CA VAL A 115 -1.32 -6.61 5.48
C VAL A 115 -2.42 -7.66 5.63
N VAL A 116 -2.10 -8.86 6.11
CA VAL A 116 -3.09 -9.93 6.29
C VAL A 116 -4.15 -9.53 7.34
N LYS A 117 -3.74 -8.90 8.44
CA LYS A 117 -4.67 -8.41 9.49
C LYS A 117 -5.68 -7.38 8.97
N VAL A 118 -5.38 -6.70 7.86
CA VAL A 118 -6.28 -5.72 7.23
C VAL A 118 -7.08 -6.35 6.10
N MET A 119 -6.41 -7.06 5.19
CA MET A 119 -7.01 -7.53 3.95
C MET A 119 -7.91 -8.75 4.16
N LEU A 120 -7.58 -9.65 5.10
CA LEU A 120 -8.41 -10.84 5.33
C LEU A 120 -9.81 -10.48 5.85
N PRO A 121 -9.99 -9.63 6.89
CA PRO A 121 -11.32 -9.18 7.29
C PRO A 121 -12.05 -8.44 6.17
N LEU A 122 -11.36 -7.57 5.43
CA LEU A 122 -11.96 -6.86 4.29
C LEU A 122 -12.54 -7.83 3.26
N VAL A 123 -11.76 -8.84 2.85
CA VAL A 123 -12.21 -9.83 1.86
C VAL A 123 -13.39 -10.64 2.39
N LYS A 124 -13.39 -11.01 3.68
CA LYS A 124 -14.53 -11.70 4.30
C LYS A 124 -15.82 -10.86 4.28
N GLU A 125 -15.72 -9.57 4.59
CA GLU A 125 -16.84 -8.63 4.52
C GLU A 125 -17.37 -8.47 3.09
N LEU A 126 -16.47 -8.26 2.12
CA LEU A 126 -16.83 -8.10 0.71
C LEU A 126 -17.46 -9.36 0.10
N ALA A 127 -16.96 -10.53 0.49
CA ALA A 127 -17.50 -11.81 0.09
C ALA A 127 -18.79 -12.19 0.86
N LYS A 128 -19.24 -11.35 1.81
CA LYS A 128 -20.39 -11.62 2.69
C LYS A 128 -20.26 -12.94 3.47
N VAL A 129 -19.02 -13.32 3.81
CA VAL A 129 -18.69 -14.56 4.52
C VAL A 129 -18.88 -14.42 6.04
N GLU A 130 -19.12 -13.20 6.54
CA GLU A 130 -19.51 -13.00 7.94
C GLU A 130 -21.03 -13.15 8.11
N LYS A 131 -21.43 -14.23 8.80
CA LYS A 131 -22.77 -14.33 9.39
C LYS A 131 -22.91 -13.21 10.40
N LYS A 132 -24.00 -12.43 10.32
CA LYS A 132 -24.45 -11.58 11.42
C LYS A 132 -24.56 -12.47 12.66
N SER A 133 -23.68 -12.27 13.65
CA SER A 133 -23.93 -12.72 15.03
C SER A 133 -24.80 -11.70 15.73
#